data_AF-A0A0K8V0I3-F1
#
_entry.id   AF-A0A0K8V0I3-F1
#
_cell.length_a   1.000
_cell.length_b   1.000
_cell.length_c   1.000
_cell.angle_alpha   90.00
_cell.angle_beta   90.00
_cell.angle_gamma   90.00
#
_symmetry.space_group_name_H-M   'P 1'
#
loop_
_entity.id
_entity.type
_entity.pdbx_description
1 polymer ?
#
loop_
_entity_poly.entity_id
_entity_poly.type
_entity_poly.pdbx_seq_one_letter_code
_entity_poly.pdbx_strand_id
1 'polypeptide(L)'
;MKTSDRIKFKLKNNAENIKPPKKDKVNKWITFGTIITLTICTRYYKVTEPDHVCWDETHFGKMGSWYINRTFFFDVHPPLGKMLIGLSGYVTGYNGTYLFEKPGDKYNGSRYEGMRYFCTTLGALIMPMAYDTVYELTQSTEAAVISSLYLIFDVGLVTLNQYILLDPILLFFLTASVWGMTKASNLTATGNSYTISWWAWLFFTGTMLACTTSTKFVGLFAVMLVGLHTIQQLWIIFGDMRKPITETVKQIACRTIALILWPIILYMYFFYIHLIVLNRSGTGDGFYSSAFQSRLIGNSLYNVSMPRDVTYGAIVTIKNHKTGGGYLHSHYHLYPKGIGARQQQVTTYTHKDDNNKWLIKPYNKDTIDNIKYVSHGALIRLEHVATRRNLHSHGEPAPLTKRHLQITGYGEDGQGDANDIWQVLLVDGKQNTSVKTVTTKFLLIHYLQNCALTTSGQQLPKWGFEQQEVSCNPNLRDKNAFWNVEDNRNEK
;
A
#
# COMPACT_ATOMS: atom_id res chain seq x y z
N MET A 1 67.36 -2.95 -30.89
CA MET A 1 66.17 -3.29 -30.07
C MET A 1 65.03 -2.38 -30.50
N LYS A 2 63.96 -2.95 -31.08
CA LYS A 2 62.87 -2.19 -31.73
C LYS A 2 62.05 -1.45 -30.67
N THR A 3 61.49 -0.29 -31.03
CA THR A 3 60.73 0.62 -30.14
C THR A 3 59.59 -0.07 -29.39
N SER A 4 59.01 -1.12 -29.98
CA SER A 4 58.00 -2.02 -29.39
C SER A 4 58.50 -2.79 -28.16
N ASP A 5 59.75 -3.25 -28.17
CA ASP A 5 60.32 -4.03 -27.06
C ASP A 5 60.65 -3.13 -25.86
N ARG A 6 61.02 -1.86 -26.11
CA ARG A 6 61.19 -0.86 -25.05
C ARG A 6 59.88 -0.50 -24.36
N ILE A 7 58.76 -0.45 -25.09
CA ILE A 7 57.43 -0.15 -24.52
C ILE A 7 56.93 -1.34 -23.70
N LYS A 8 57.09 -2.58 -24.18
CA LYS A 8 56.76 -3.79 -23.41
C LYS A 8 57.60 -3.93 -22.14
N PHE A 9 58.90 -3.59 -22.19
CA PHE A 9 59.77 -3.57 -21.02
C PHE A 9 59.40 -2.47 -20.01
N LYS A 10 59.04 -1.26 -20.48
CA LYS A 10 58.55 -0.16 -19.62
C LYS A 10 57.20 -0.47 -18.95
N LEU A 11 56.28 -1.12 -19.67
CA LEU A 11 54.98 -1.51 -19.12
C LEU A 11 55.09 -2.64 -18.10
N LYS A 12 56.00 -3.60 -18.33
CA LYS A 12 56.27 -4.70 -17.39
C LYS A 12 56.89 -4.18 -16.07
N ASN A 13 57.85 -3.26 -16.17
CA ASN A 13 58.47 -2.63 -14.98
C ASN A 13 57.52 -1.68 -14.22
N ASN A 14 56.52 -1.10 -14.88
CA ASN A 14 55.51 -0.26 -14.22
C ASN A 14 54.43 -1.11 -13.52
N ALA A 15 54.10 -2.28 -14.05
CA ALA A 15 53.17 -3.22 -13.41
C ALA A 15 53.79 -3.91 -12.17
N GLU A 16 55.10 -4.17 -12.18
CA GLU A 16 55.85 -4.73 -11.04
C GLU A 16 56.12 -3.69 -9.92
N ASN A 17 55.89 -2.39 -10.16
CA ASN A 17 56.09 -1.32 -9.18
C ASN A 17 54.83 -0.83 -8.46
N ILE A 18 53.66 -1.45 -8.70
CA ILE A 18 52.48 -1.23 -7.87
C ILE A 18 52.70 -2.00 -6.57
N LYS A 19 53.34 -1.33 -5.60
CA LYS A 19 53.45 -1.83 -4.23
C LYS A 19 52.03 -2.20 -3.75
N PRO A 20 51.86 -3.38 -3.13
CA PRO A 20 50.57 -3.71 -2.51
C PRO A 20 50.18 -2.57 -1.56
N PRO A 21 48.88 -2.22 -1.47
CA PRO A 21 48.43 -1.20 -0.53
C PRO A 21 49.02 -1.54 0.85
N LYS A 22 49.69 -0.55 1.46
CA LYS A 22 50.29 -0.71 2.79
C LYS A 22 49.20 -1.28 3.70
N LYS A 23 49.45 -2.45 4.30
CA LYS A 23 48.60 -2.96 5.39
C LYS A 23 48.47 -1.86 6.42
N ASP A 24 47.26 -1.36 6.62
CA ASP A 24 46.95 -0.34 7.61
C ASP A 24 47.54 -0.77 8.95
N LYS A 25 48.35 0.12 9.56
CA LYS A 25 48.93 -0.12 10.89
C LYS A 25 47.86 -0.12 11.99
N VAL A 26 46.65 0.33 11.68
CA VAL A 26 45.53 0.44 12.60
C VAL A 26 44.67 -0.82 12.53
N ASN A 27 44.46 -1.47 13.68
CA ASN A 27 43.66 -2.68 13.76
C ASN A 27 42.18 -2.35 13.48
N LYS A 28 41.64 -2.87 12.36
CA LYS A 28 40.23 -2.74 11.94
C LYS A 28 39.24 -2.99 13.09
N TRP A 29 39.50 -3.97 13.94
CA TRP A 29 38.59 -4.34 15.02
C TRP A 29 38.53 -3.30 16.13
N ILE A 30 39.64 -2.60 16.38
CA ILE A 30 39.70 -1.52 17.37
C ILE A 30 38.91 -0.31 16.88
N THR A 31 39.13 0.09 15.62
CA THR A 31 38.38 1.20 15.02
C THR A 31 36.89 0.88 14.91
N PHE A 32 36.53 -0.34 14.51
CA PHE A 32 35.14 -0.79 14.46
C PHE A 32 34.47 -0.78 15.85
N GLY A 33 35.15 -1.30 16.89
CA GLY A 33 34.64 -1.26 18.27
C GLY A 33 34.47 0.17 18.80
N THR A 34 35.36 1.08 18.40
CA THR A 34 35.26 2.51 18.73
C THR A 34 34.04 3.14 18.08
N ILE A 35 33.80 2.85 16.79
CA ILE A 35 32.61 3.32 16.05
C ILE A 35 31.31 2.81 16.69
N ILE A 36 31.24 1.54 17.10
CA ILE A 36 30.08 1.00 17.82
C ILE A 36 29.86 1.77 19.12
N THR A 37 30.92 1.98 19.90
CA THR A 37 30.82 2.67 21.20
C THR A 37 30.31 4.11 21.03
N LEU A 38 30.88 4.85 20.07
CA LEU A 38 30.44 6.21 19.74
C LEU A 38 28.99 6.25 19.25
N THR A 39 28.59 5.25 18.44
CA THR A 39 27.21 5.14 17.95
C THR A 39 26.24 4.91 19.10
N ILE A 40 26.56 4.04 20.06
CA ILE A 40 25.70 3.81 21.23
C ILE A 40 25.58 5.09 22.05
N CYS A 41 26.71 5.76 22.34
CA CYS A 41 26.72 6.99 23.14
C CYS A 41 25.92 8.12 22.48
N THR A 42 25.94 8.23 21.16
CA THR A 42 25.21 9.29 20.44
C THR A 42 23.74 8.95 20.23
N ARG A 43 23.42 7.72 19.81
CA ARG A 43 22.06 7.34 19.41
C ARG A 43 21.12 7.07 20.57
N TYR A 44 21.64 6.53 21.67
CA TYR A 44 20.83 6.24 22.86
C TYR A 44 20.77 7.40 23.87
N TYR A 45 21.37 8.55 23.54
CA TYR A 45 21.27 9.72 24.38
C TYR A 45 19.83 10.28 24.35
N LYS A 46 19.14 10.21 25.50
CA LYS A 46 17.83 10.82 25.73
C LYS A 46 16.72 10.44 24.73
N VAL A 47 16.67 9.18 24.29
CA VAL A 47 15.66 8.66 23.33
C VAL A 47 14.21 8.88 23.77
N THR A 48 13.95 8.85 25.08
CA THR A 48 12.59 9.05 25.63
C THR A 48 12.19 10.52 25.68
N GLU A 49 13.14 11.45 25.55
CA GLU A 49 12.87 12.88 25.44
C GLU A 49 12.70 13.29 23.97
N PRO A 50 11.67 14.07 23.62
CA PRO A 50 10.61 14.58 24.49
C PRO A 50 9.51 13.55 24.79
N ASP A 51 8.89 13.65 25.97
CA ASP A 51 7.73 12.84 26.40
C ASP A 51 6.39 13.36 25.81
N HIS A 52 6.39 13.54 24.49
CA HIS A 52 5.20 13.82 23.70
C HIS A 52 5.35 13.27 22.29
N VAL A 53 4.22 13.09 21.62
CA VAL A 53 4.13 12.60 20.25
C VAL A 53 4.76 13.60 19.29
N CYS A 54 5.74 13.16 18.50
CA CYS A 54 6.38 13.98 17.48
C CYS A 54 5.74 13.76 16.09
N TRP A 55 6.01 14.69 15.16
CA TRP A 55 5.62 14.70 13.74
C TRP A 55 4.81 13.48 13.23
N ASP A 56 5.49 12.47 12.68
CA ASP A 56 4.87 11.28 12.05
C ASP A 56 4.71 10.10 13.03
N GLU A 57 5.07 10.26 14.31
CA GLU A 57 4.73 9.27 15.34
C GLU A 57 3.20 9.17 15.48
N THR A 58 2.48 10.25 15.17
CA THR A 58 1.01 10.28 15.09
C THR A 58 0.45 9.20 14.14
N HIS A 59 1.12 8.98 13.02
CA HIS A 59 0.69 8.00 12.01
C HIS A 59 1.17 6.60 12.35
N PHE A 60 2.49 6.41 12.55
CA PHE A 60 3.04 5.07 12.71
C PHE A 60 2.80 4.46 14.09
N GLY A 61 2.70 5.28 15.14
CA GLY A 61 2.25 4.84 16.46
C GLY A 61 0.78 4.39 16.45
N LYS A 62 -0.09 5.13 15.74
CA LYS A 62 -1.48 4.74 15.51
C LYS A 62 -1.58 3.39 14.79
N MET A 63 -0.80 3.22 13.72
CA MET A 63 -0.75 1.97 12.98
C MET A 63 -0.21 0.81 13.83
N GLY A 64 0.82 1.03 14.64
CA GLY A 64 1.30 0.04 15.62
C GLY A 64 0.21 -0.39 16.60
N SER A 65 -0.58 0.57 17.08
CA SER A 65 -1.74 0.30 17.94
C SER A 65 -2.82 -0.53 17.24
N TRP A 66 -3.08 -0.27 15.95
CA TRP A 66 -4.00 -1.06 15.15
C TRP A 66 -3.56 -2.51 14.95
N TYR A 67 -2.26 -2.79 14.81
CA TYR A 67 -1.76 -4.17 14.78
C TYR A 67 -2.00 -4.90 16.10
N ILE A 68 -1.77 -4.24 17.23
CA ILE A 68 -2.01 -4.83 18.57
C ILE A 68 -3.51 -5.10 18.77
N ASN A 69 -4.36 -4.15 18.38
CA ASN A 69 -5.81 -4.27 18.49
C ASN A 69 -6.45 -5.15 17.39
N ARG A 70 -5.64 -5.59 16.41
CA ARG A 70 -6.06 -6.36 15.22
C ARG A 70 -7.09 -5.65 14.35
N THR A 71 -7.16 -4.33 14.40
CA THR A 71 -8.11 -3.51 13.63
C THR A 71 -7.57 -3.20 12.25
N PHE A 72 -8.32 -3.55 11.22
CA PHE A 72 -7.91 -3.35 9.83
C PHE A 72 -7.86 -1.87 9.45
N PHE A 73 -6.81 -1.50 8.73
CA PHE A 73 -6.60 -0.14 8.23
C PHE A 73 -5.99 -0.17 6.84
N PHE A 74 -6.10 0.94 6.11
CA PHE A 74 -5.50 1.13 4.80
C PHE A 74 -4.38 2.16 4.90
N ASP A 75 -3.24 1.87 4.27
CA ASP A 75 -2.11 2.79 4.18
C ASP A 75 -1.39 2.62 2.85
N VAL A 76 -0.71 3.68 2.42
CA VAL A 76 0.05 3.72 1.16
C VAL A 76 1.34 2.90 1.20
N HIS A 77 1.93 2.68 2.37
CA HIS A 77 3.18 1.97 2.52
C HIS A 77 2.94 0.48 2.82
N PRO A 78 3.81 -0.42 2.33
CA PRO A 78 3.78 -1.83 2.71
C PRO A 78 3.91 -2.08 4.24
N PRO A 79 3.53 -3.28 4.73
CA PRO A 79 3.19 -3.47 6.13
C PRO A 79 4.38 -3.73 7.07
N LEU A 80 5.55 -4.17 6.59
CA LEU A 80 6.60 -4.73 7.44
C LEU A 80 7.07 -3.77 8.53
N GLY A 81 7.40 -2.53 8.17
CA GLY A 81 7.91 -1.57 9.17
C GLY A 81 6.88 -1.27 10.26
N LYS A 82 5.59 -1.17 9.91
CA LYS A 82 4.51 -0.95 10.87
C LYS A 82 4.26 -2.18 11.75
N MET A 83 4.35 -3.37 11.17
CA MET A 83 4.27 -4.63 11.91
C MET A 83 5.40 -4.74 12.92
N LEU A 84 6.62 -4.33 12.56
CA LEU A 84 7.77 -4.32 13.45
C LEU A 84 7.61 -3.28 14.59
N ILE A 85 7.08 -2.09 14.29
CA ILE A 85 6.71 -1.10 15.32
C ILE A 85 5.66 -1.69 16.28
N GLY A 86 4.57 -2.26 15.75
CA GLY A 86 3.53 -2.92 16.56
C GLY A 86 4.08 -4.07 17.41
N LEU A 87 4.97 -4.90 16.83
CA LEU A 87 5.65 -5.99 17.54
C LEU A 87 6.54 -5.46 18.66
N SER A 88 7.32 -4.40 18.41
CA SER A 88 8.19 -3.79 19.42
C SER A 88 7.38 -3.23 20.59
N GLY A 89 6.25 -2.58 20.32
CA GLY A 89 5.32 -2.14 21.35
C GLY A 89 4.75 -3.31 22.15
N TYR A 90 4.25 -4.34 21.47
CA TYR A 90 3.68 -5.52 22.13
C TYR A 90 4.67 -6.21 23.07
N VAL A 91 5.90 -6.44 22.61
CA VAL A 91 6.95 -7.12 23.39
C VAL A 91 7.40 -6.28 24.60
N THR A 92 7.35 -4.95 24.49
CA THR A 92 7.71 -4.02 25.58
C THR A 92 6.54 -3.65 26.49
N GLY A 93 5.35 -4.21 26.26
CA GLY A 93 4.19 -4.07 27.14
C GLY A 93 3.27 -2.89 26.79
N TYR A 94 3.38 -2.31 25.59
CA TYR A 94 2.37 -1.39 25.06
C TYR A 94 1.09 -2.15 24.70
N ASN A 95 -0.06 -1.64 25.13
CA ASN A 95 -1.35 -2.32 25.02
C ASN A 95 -2.22 -1.83 23.84
N GLY A 96 -1.75 -0.89 23.02
CA GLY A 96 -2.51 -0.38 21.87
C GLY A 96 -3.65 0.59 22.20
N THR A 97 -3.75 1.08 23.45
CA THR A 97 -4.86 1.94 23.88
C THR A 97 -4.62 3.44 23.69
N TYR A 98 -3.36 3.86 23.56
CA TYR A 98 -3.03 5.28 23.43
C TYR A 98 -3.42 5.82 22.03
N LEU A 99 -4.10 6.96 22.02
CA LEU A 99 -4.58 7.60 20.81
C LEU A 99 -3.54 8.60 20.30
N PHE A 100 -2.80 8.19 19.28
CA PHE A 100 -1.86 9.06 18.55
C PHE A 100 -2.62 10.06 17.66
N GLU A 101 -3.15 11.13 18.23
CA GLU A 101 -3.97 12.11 17.50
C GLU A 101 -3.14 13.22 16.88
N LYS A 102 -2.43 14.00 17.70
CA LYS A 102 -1.74 15.21 17.25
C LYS A 102 -0.31 15.30 17.80
N PRO A 103 0.60 15.95 17.06
CA PRO A 103 1.91 16.25 17.60
C PRO A 103 1.81 17.15 18.84
N GLY A 104 2.59 16.85 19.88
CA GLY A 104 2.57 17.53 21.17
C GLY A 104 1.71 16.85 22.24
N ASP A 105 0.91 15.84 21.88
CA ASP A 105 0.15 15.07 22.87
C ASP A 105 1.10 14.31 23.80
N LYS A 106 0.90 14.45 25.12
CA LYS A 106 1.69 13.72 26.12
C LYS A 106 1.29 12.25 26.17
N TYR A 107 2.25 11.37 26.41
CA TYR A 107 1.99 9.93 26.46
C TYR A 107 1.25 9.47 27.73
N ASN A 108 1.16 10.31 28.76
CA ASN A 108 0.37 10.08 29.98
C ASN A 108 0.63 8.70 30.63
N GLY A 109 1.90 8.25 30.66
CA GLY A 109 2.30 6.97 31.24
C GLY A 109 2.09 5.75 30.34
N SER A 110 1.74 5.95 29.07
CA SER A 110 1.70 4.88 28.06
C SER A 110 3.10 4.34 27.80
N ARG A 111 3.25 3.02 27.63
CA ARG A 111 4.55 2.36 27.42
C ARG A 111 5.05 2.46 25.97
N TYR A 112 5.26 3.67 25.45
CA TYR A 112 5.70 3.92 24.07
C TYR A 112 7.21 3.72 23.86
N GLU A 113 8.00 3.74 24.94
CA GLU A 113 9.45 3.86 24.93
C GLU A 113 10.11 2.70 24.17
N GLY A 114 9.55 1.50 24.28
CA GLY A 114 10.04 0.32 23.56
C GLY A 114 10.01 0.47 22.04
N MET A 115 9.04 1.21 21.49
CA MET A 115 8.98 1.50 20.06
C MET A 115 10.10 2.46 19.64
N ARG A 116 10.36 3.51 20.43
CA ARG A 116 11.47 4.44 20.16
C ARG A 116 12.81 3.76 20.28
N TYR A 117 13.03 2.94 21.32
CA TYR A 117 14.24 2.15 21.46
C TYR A 117 14.44 1.21 20.27
N PHE A 118 13.38 0.55 19.78
CA PHE A 118 13.47 -0.31 18.61
C PHE A 118 13.90 0.44 17.34
N CYS A 119 13.27 1.58 17.04
CA CYS A 119 13.67 2.44 15.92
C CYS A 119 15.11 2.94 16.08
N THR A 120 15.49 3.32 17.30
CA THR A 120 16.85 3.76 17.65
C THR A 120 17.86 2.63 17.44
N THR A 121 17.54 1.40 17.83
CA THR A 121 18.41 0.24 17.65
C THR A 121 18.67 -0.03 16.17
N LEU A 122 17.62 -0.08 15.34
CA LEU A 122 17.79 -0.28 13.90
C LEU A 122 18.57 0.87 13.26
N GLY A 123 18.26 2.11 13.65
CA GLY A 123 18.99 3.28 13.23
C GLY A 123 20.47 3.27 13.63
N ALA A 124 20.79 2.78 14.83
CA ALA A 124 22.16 2.68 15.33
C ALA A 124 22.98 1.60 14.61
N LEU A 125 22.35 0.55 14.07
CA LEU A 125 23.06 -0.48 13.29
C LEU A 125 23.52 0.02 11.92
N ILE A 126 23.01 1.15 11.42
CA ILE A 126 23.39 1.74 10.13
C ILE A 126 24.89 2.09 10.11
N MET A 127 25.41 2.70 11.17
CA MET A 127 26.79 3.18 11.23
C MET A 127 27.85 2.06 11.16
N PRO A 128 27.77 0.98 11.97
CA PRO A 128 28.72 -0.13 11.84
C PRO A 128 28.56 -0.86 10.50
N MET A 129 27.35 -0.97 9.94
CA MET A 129 27.19 -1.54 8.60
C MET A 129 27.87 -0.67 7.54
N ALA A 130 27.69 0.65 7.59
CA ALA A 130 28.35 1.58 6.68
C ALA A 130 29.87 1.53 6.79
N TYR A 131 30.42 1.44 8.01
CA TYR A 131 31.85 1.20 8.24
C TYR A 131 32.34 0.00 7.44
N ASP A 132 31.69 -1.15 7.62
CA ASP A 132 32.14 -2.39 7.01
C ASP A 132 31.88 -2.42 5.50
N THR A 133 30.81 -1.78 5.01
CA THR A 133 30.56 -1.58 3.57
C THR A 133 31.67 -0.78 2.91
N VAL A 134 32.06 0.37 3.47
CA VAL A 134 33.12 1.21 2.90
C VAL A 134 34.47 0.54 3.02
N TYR A 135 34.75 -0.15 4.13
CA TYR A 135 35.94 -0.97 4.28
C TYR A 135 35.99 -2.05 3.19
N GLU A 136 34.89 -2.74 2.92
CA GLU A 136 34.84 -3.79 1.90
C GLU A 136 35.16 -3.23 0.50
N LEU A 137 34.65 -2.05 0.18
CA LEU A 137 34.84 -1.39 -1.11
C LEU A 137 36.24 -0.80 -1.30
N THR A 138 36.85 -0.26 -0.24
CA THR A 138 38.09 0.54 -0.34
C THR A 138 39.33 -0.17 0.22
N GLN A 139 39.13 -1.17 1.08
CA GLN A 139 40.18 -1.82 1.87
C GLN A 139 41.02 -0.84 2.73
N SER A 140 40.48 0.35 3.03
CA SER A 140 41.11 1.36 3.89
C SER A 140 40.29 1.57 5.15
N THR A 141 40.95 1.45 6.30
CA THR A 141 40.37 1.74 7.61
C THR A 141 40.07 3.24 7.77
N GLU A 142 40.90 4.11 7.23
CA GLU A 142 40.71 5.57 7.30
C GLU A 142 39.44 5.99 6.56
N ALA A 143 39.22 5.48 5.35
CA ALA A 143 38.00 5.76 4.58
C ALA A 143 36.74 5.28 5.31
N ALA A 144 36.80 4.08 5.91
CA ALA A 144 35.70 3.50 6.67
C ALA A 144 35.38 4.31 7.95
N VAL A 145 36.41 4.76 8.68
CA VAL A 145 36.26 5.64 9.85
C VAL A 145 35.60 6.95 9.44
N ILE A 146 36.10 7.63 8.40
CA ILE A 146 35.57 8.92 7.95
C ILE A 146 34.10 8.79 7.55
N SER A 147 33.74 7.75 6.77
CA SER A 147 32.35 7.51 6.39
C SER A 147 31.43 7.30 7.59
N SER A 148 31.89 6.54 8.59
CA SER A 148 31.10 6.27 9.79
C SER A 148 30.94 7.50 10.67
N LEU A 149 32.01 8.29 10.85
CA LEU A 149 31.95 9.54 11.60
C LEU A 149 30.99 10.54 10.94
N TYR A 150 30.98 10.61 9.61
CA TYR A 150 30.01 11.45 8.87
C TYR A 150 28.58 11.08 9.21
N LEU A 151 28.25 9.78 9.24
CA LEU A 151 26.91 9.30 9.58
C LEU A 151 26.59 9.44 11.08
N ILE A 152 27.57 9.25 11.96
CA ILE A 152 27.41 9.41 13.42
C ILE A 152 27.04 10.85 13.76
N PHE A 153 27.72 11.83 13.16
CA PHE A 153 27.52 13.25 13.44
C PHE A 153 26.52 13.94 12.50
N ASP A 154 25.87 13.19 11.60
CA ASP A 154 24.76 13.71 10.81
C ASP A 154 23.53 13.94 11.71
N VAL A 155 23.18 15.21 11.88
CA VAL A 155 22.07 15.65 12.74
C VAL A 155 20.73 15.10 12.22
N GLY A 156 20.54 15.01 10.90
CA GLY A 156 19.32 14.50 10.28
C GLY A 156 19.08 13.03 10.66
N LEU A 157 20.10 12.18 10.54
CA LEU A 157 20.03 10.79 10.98
C LEU A 157 19.79 10.68 12.49
N VAL A 158 20.42 11.54 13.30
CA VAL A 158 20.18 11.53 14.76
C VAL A 158 18.72 11.78 15.06
N THR A 159 18.14 12.82 14.45
CA THR A 159 16.73 13.16 14.64
C THR A 159 15.76 12.11 14.11
N LEU A 160 16.04 11.45 12.98
CA LEU A 160 15.14 10.45 12.43
C LEU A 160 15.15 9.15 13.24
N ASN A 161 16.30 8.73 13.76
CA ASN A 161 16.47 7.43 14.40
C ASN A 161 15.78 7.31 15.76
N GLN A 162 15.55 8.41 16.47
CA GLN A 162 15.04 8.40 17.84
C GLN A 162 13.51 8.24 17.96
N TYR A 163 12.78 8.50 16.87
CA TYR A 163 11.31 8.55 16.89
C TYR A 163 10.67 7.29 16.28
N ILE A 164 9.39 7.08 16.59
CA ILE A 164 8.55 5.99 16.06
C ILE A 164 8.22 6.29 14.58
N LEU A 165 9.21 6.07 13.73
CA LEU A 165 9.16 6.33 12.29
C LEU A 165 9.45 5.07 11.49
N LEU A 166 8.99 5.03 10.24
CA LEU A 166 9.38 3.99 9.29
C LEU A 166 10.79 4.18 8.73
N ASP A 167 11.30 5.41 8.71
CA ASP A 167 12.57 5.72 8.05
C ASP A 167 13.79 5.04 8.69
N PRO A 168 13.93 4.91 10.03
CA PRO A 168 15.03 4.16 10.64
C PRO A 168 15.04 2.68 10.22
N ILE A 169 13.85 2.08 10.11
CA ILE A 169 13.66 0.69 9.67
C ILE A 169 14.01 0.55 8.19
N LEU A 170 13.55 1.49 7.36
CA LEU A 170 13.83 1.52 5.93
C LEU A 170 15.34 1.68 5.67
N LEU A 171 15.98 2.65 6.32
CA LEU A 171 17.41 2.92 6.17
C LEU A 171 18.25 1.74 6.66
N PHE A 172 17.87 1.11 7.77
CA PHE A 172 18.50 -0.12 8.23
C PHE A 172 18.49 -1.21 7.15
N PHE A 173 17.32 -1.56 6.61
CA PHE A 173 17.22 -2.61 5.58
C PHE A 173 17.93 -2.20 4.28
N LEU A 174 17.86 -0.93 3.90
CA LEU A 174 18.56 -0.41 2.72
C LEU A 174 20.07 -0.53 2.87
N THR A 175 20.64 -0.08 3.98
CA THR A 175 22.08 -0.19 4.26
C THR A 175 22.49 -1.66 4.35
N ALA A 176 21.67 -2.51 4.97
CA ALA A 176 21.92 -3.95 5.03
C ALA A 176 21.89 -4.61 3.65
N SER A 177 21.01 -4.19 2.73
CA SER A 177 21.00 -4.64 1.34
C SER A 177 22.29 -4.26 0.60
N VAL A 178 22.75 -3.02 0.75
CA VAL A 178 24.02 -2.57 0.14
C VAL A 178 25.21 -3.30 0.76
N TRP A 179 25.22 -3.50 2.08
CA TRP A 179 26.25 -4.27 2.77
C TRP A 179 26.31 -5.72 2.27
N GLY A 180 25.18 -6.41 2.23
CA GLY A 180 25.08 -7.76 1.66
C GLY A 180 25.54 -7.83 0.21
N MET A 181 25.16 -6.84 -0.61
CA MET A 181 25.61 -6.72 -1.99
C MET A 181 27.13 -6.64 -2.09
N THR A 182 27.79 -5.80 -1.26
CA THR A 182 29.26 -5.68 -1.27
C THR A 182 29.95 -6.99 -0.86
N LYS A 183 29.44 -7.69 0.17
CA LYS A 183 30.00 -8.97 0.63
C LYS A 183 29.85 -10.08 -0.41
N ALA A 184 28.65 -10.24 -0.97
CA ALA A 184 28.40 -11.22 -2.03
C ALA A 184 29.28 -10.93 -3.26
N SER A 185 29.45 -9.64 -3.58
CA SER A 185 30.27 -9.18 -4.70
C SER A 185 31.75 -9.47 -4.52
N ASN A 186 32.31 -9.22 -3.33
CA ASN A 186 33.71 -9.51 -3.04
C ASN A 186 33.99 -11.02 -3.07
N LEU A 187 33.08 -11.84 -2.55
CA LEU A 187 33.19 -13.30 -2.64
C LEU A 187 33.15 -13.80 -4.09
N THR A 188 32.32 -13.21 -4.95
CA THR A 188 32.35 -13.51 -6.39
C THR A 188 33.67 -13.10 -7.03
N ALA A 189 34.17 -11.90 -6.73
CA ALA A 189 35.40 -11.36 -7.32
C ALA A 189 36.65 -12.17 -6.92
N THR A 190 36.69 -12.68 -5.70
CA THR A 190 37.78 -13.51 -5.17
C THR A 190 37.70 -14.98 -5.62
N GLY A 191 36.70 -15.35 -6.43
CA GLY A 191 36.53 -16.71 -6.93
C GLY A 191 35.83 -17.67 -5.96
N ASN A 192 35.31 -17.17 -4.83
CA ASN A 192 34.60 -17.93 -3.80
C ASN A 192 33.09 -18.07 -4.06
N SER A 193 32.69 -18.00 -5.33
CA SER A 193 31.31 -18.24 -5.76
C SER A 193 30.82 -19.63 -5.31
N TYR A 194 29.52 -19.76 -5.03
CA TYR A 194 28.85 -21.00 -4.63
C TYR A 194 29.24 -21.60 -3.28
N THR A 195 30.14 -20.96 -2.53
CA THR A 195 30.40 -21.32 -1.14
C THR A 195 29.18 -21.06 -0.26
N ILE A 196 29.11 -21.72 0.90
CA ILE A 196 28.04 -21.49 1.89
C ILE A 196 27.99 -20.00 2.29
N SER A 197 29.16 -19.37 2.46
CA SER A 197 29.25 -17.95 2.76
C SER A 197 28.67 -17.08 1.64
N TRP A 198 28.97 -17.41 0.38
CA TRP A 198 28.42 -16.68 -0.77
C TRP A 198 26.90 -16.78 -0.83
N TRP A 199 26.35 -17.99 -0.68
CA TRP A 199 24.89 -18.20 -0.62
C TRP A 199 24.25 -17.47 0.57
N ALA A 200 24.88 -17.51 1.74
CA ALA A 200 24.39 -16.81 2.93
C ALA A 200 24.29 -15.30 2.68
N TRP A 201 25.32 -14.67 2.11
CA TRP A 201 25.29 -13.25 1.77
C TRP A 201 24.32 -12.91 0.64
N LEU A 202 24.16 -13.81 -0.34
CA LEU A 202 23.24 -13.61 -1.44
C LEU A 202 21.77 -13.66 -0.96
N PHE A 203 21.41 -14.68 -0.17
CA PHE A 203 20.09 -14.76 0.45
C PHE A 203 19.86 -13.67 1.49
N PHE A 204 20.88 -13.28 2.26
CA PHE A 204 20.81 -12.14 3.15
C PHE A 204 20.47 -10.87 2.38
N THR A 205 21.16 -10.61 1.26
CA THR A 205 20.88 -9.45 0.38
C THR A 205 19.44 -9.48 -0.12
N GLY A 206 18.98 -10.63 -0.61
CA GLY A 206 17.58 -10.82 -1.04
C GLY A 206 16.57 -10.56 0.08
N THR A 207 16.81 -11.10 1.27
CA THR A 207 15.94 -10.87 2.44
C THR A 207 15.89 -9.40 2.82
N MET A 208 17.04 -8.71 2.87
CA MET A 208 17.09 -7.28 3.18
C MET A 208 16.40 -6.44 2.09
N LEU A 209 16.52 -6.81 0.81
CA LEU A 209 15.81 -6.15 -0.29
C LEU A 209 14.29 -6.29 -0.14
N ALA A 210 13.82 -7.51 0.20
CA ALA A 210 12.42 -7.77 0.48
C ALA A 210 11.91 -6.94 1.66
N CYS A 211 12.71 -6.86 2.73
CA CYS A 211 12.36 -6.06 3.91
C CYS A 211 12.33 -4.55 3.60
N THR A 212 13.24 -4.07 2.76
CA THR A 212 13.29 -2.67 2.31
C THR A 212 12.03 -2.32 1.52
N THR A 213 11.67 -3.10 0.50
CA THR A 213 10.46 -2.86 -0.32
C THR A 213 9.18 -3.04 0.49
N SER A 214 9.17 -3.98 1.45
CA SER A 214 8.03 -4.24 2.33
C SER A 214 7.89 -3.23 3.47
N THR A 215 8.81 -2.28 3.60
CA THR A 215 8.71 -1.14 4.53
C THR A 215 8.18 0.10 3.81
N LYS A 216 8.76 0.46 2.66
CA LYS A 216 8.36 1.62 1.85
C LYS A 216 8.72 1.38 0.38
N PHE A 217 7.88 1.80 -0.55
CA PHE A 217 8.15 1.60 -1.99
C PHE A 217 9.37 2.34 -2.53
N VAL A 218 9.87 3.36 -1.81
CA VAL A 218 11.17 3.98 -2.09
C VAL A 218 12.31 2.94 -2.08
N GLY A 219 12.13 1.82 -1.37
CA GLY A 219 13.04 0.68 -1.39
C GLY A 219 13.27 0.05 -2.76
N LEU A 220 12.40 0.32 -3.76
CA LEU A 220 12.64 -0.10 -5.15
C LEU A 220 13.91 0.52 -5.74
N PHE A 221 14.37 1.69 -5.26
CA PHE A 221 15.66 2.25 -5.66
C PHE A 221 16.85 1.43 -5.16
N ALA A 222 16.74 0.78 -3.99
CA ALA A 222 17.75 -0.15 -3.51
C ALA A 222 17.77 -1.42 -4.37
N VAL A 223 16.59 -1.94 -4.75
CA VAL A 223 16.47 -3.06 -5.72
C VAL A 223 17.12 -2.69 -7.05
N MET A 224 16.89 -1.47 -7.55
CA MET A 224 17.51 -0.97 -8.77
C MET A 224 19.03 -0.90 -8.66
N LEU A 225 19.57 -0.36 -7.57
CA LEU A 225 21.03 -0.29 -7.34
C LEU A 225 21.67 -1.69 -7.33
N VAL A 226 21.10 -2.62 -6.55
CA VAL A 226 21.60 -4.00 -6.48
C VAL A 226 21.44 -4.73 -7.82
N GLY A 227 20.37 -4.43 -8.55
CA GLY A 227 20.12 -4.95 -9.90
C GLY A 227 21.15 -4.48 -10.91
N LEU A 228 21.42 -3.17 -10.97
CA LEU A 228 22.44 -2.58 -11.84
C LEU A 228 23.84 -3.12 -11.52
N HIS A 229 24.18 -3.20 -10.24
CA HIS A 229 25.45 -3.80 -9.80
C HIS A 229 25.54 -5.28 -10.18
N THR A 230 24.45 -6.02 -10.04
CA THR A 230 24.37 -7.42 -10.46
C THR A 230 24.56 -7.58 -11.98
N ILE A 231 23.93 -6.73 -12.79
CA ILE A 231 24.10 -6.72 -14.24
C ILE A 231 25.56 -6.44 -14.60
N GLN A 232 26.18 -5.45 -13.95
CA GLN A 232 27.60 -5.14 -14.14
C GLN A 232 28.49 -6.36 -13.82
N GLN A 233 28.24 -7.07 -12.72
CA GLN A 233 29.02 -8.25 -12.36
C GLN A 233 28.81 -9.40 -13.36
N LEU A 234 27.58 -9.63 -13.80
CA LEU A 234 27.28 -10.65 -14.81
C LEU A 234 27.97 -10.31 -16.14
N TRP A 235 28.04 -9.02 -16.51
CA TRP A 235 28.78 -8.56 -17.68
C TRP A 235 30.28 -8.87 -17.58
N ILE A 236 30.89 -8.63 -16.41
CA ILE A 236 32.31 -8.96 -16.17
C ILE A 236 32.55 -10.47 -16.26
N ILE A 237 31.65 -11.29 -15.69
CA ILE A 237 31.76 -12.76 -15.74
C ILE A 237 31.59 -13.28 -17.16
N PHE A 238 30.65 -12.71 -17.92
CA PHE A 238 30.44 -13.05 -19.33
C PHE A 238 31.65 -12.70 -20.20
N GLY A 239 32.33 -11.58 -19.91
CA GLY A 239 33.55 -11.17 -20.60
C GLY A 239 34.81 -11.97 -20.23
N ASP A 240 34.76 -12.81 -19.19
CA ASP A 240 35.91 -13.64 -18.78
C ASP A 240 36.03 -14.88 -19.67
N MET A 241 36.81 -14.74 -20.75
CA MET A 241 37.09 -15.79 -21.74
C MET A 241 37.77 -17.05 -21.15
N ARG A 242 38.22 -17.02 -19.89
CA ARG A 242 38.79 -18.19 -19.20
C ARG A 242 37.71 -19.14 -18.69
N LYS A 243 36.47 -18.68 -18.57
CA LYS A 243 35.35 -19.44 -18.01
C LYS A 243 34.37 -19.85 -19.11
N PRO A 244 33.75 -21.05 -19.01
CA PRO A 244 32.72 -21.45 -19.95
C PRO A 244 31.45 -20.60 -19.79
N ILE A 245 30.67 -20.45 -20.87
CA ILE A 245 29.38 -19.74 -20.85
C ILE A 245 28.43 -20.31 -19.78
N THR A 246 28.54 -21.61 -19.47
CA THR A 246 27.75 -22.28 -18.44
C THR A 246 27.92 -21.63 -17.05
N GLU A 247 29.08 -21.03 -16.75
CA GLU A 247 29.30 -20.30 -15.50
C GLU A 247 28.44 -19.03 -15.44
N THR A 248 28.33 -18.30 -16.55
CA THR A 248 27.45 -17.13 -16.64
C THR A 248 25.99 -17.52 -16.42
N VAL A 249 25.54 -18.61 -17.06
CA VAL A 249 24.17 -19.14 -16.90
C VAL A 249 23.90 -19.55 -15.45
N LYS A 250 24.84 -20.23 -14.80
CA LYS A 250 24.73 -20.60 -13.37
C LYS A 250 24.62 -19.38 -12.47
N GLN A 251 25.45 -18.35 -12.70
CA GLN A 251 25.40 -17.10 -11.94
C GLN A 251 24.07 -16.37 -12.12
N ILE A 252 23.54 -16.31 -13.35
CA ILE A 252 22.21 -15.75 -13.63
C ILE A 252 21.13 -16.51 -12.84
N ALA A 253 21.15 -17.85 -12.89
CA ALA A 253 20.16 -18.67 -12.19
C ALA A 253 20.20 -18.46 -10.67
N CYS A 254 21.40 -18.51 -10.07
CA CYS A 254 21.56 -18.35 -8.62
C CYS A 254 21.10 -16.97 -8.15
N ARG A 255 21.47 -15.91 -8.88
CA ARG A 255 21.07 -14.53 -8.55
C ARG A 255 19.58 -14.29 -8.79
N THR A 256 18.99 -14.90 -9.81
CA THR A 256 17.53 -14.83 -10.04
C THR A 256 16.77 -15.47 -8.88
N ILE A 257 17.22 -16.63 -8.40
CA ILE A 257 16.59 -17.31 -7.26
C ILE A 257 16.68 -16.44 -6.00
N ALA A 258 17.87 -15.95 -5.65
CA ALA A 258 18.09 -15.28 -4.38
C ALA A 258 17.72 -13.79 -4.36
N LEU A 259 17.80 -13.09 -5.50
CA LEU A 259 17.58 -11.63 -5.58
C LEU A 259 16.25 -11.24 -6.26
N ILE A 260 15.51 -12.20 -6.83
CA ILE A 260 14.19 -11.93 -7.46
C ILE A 260 13.11 -12.83 -6.85
N LEU A 261 13.22 -14.15 -7.01
CA LEU A 261 12.17 -15.06 -6.57
C LEU A 261 12.02 -15.05 -5.04
N TRP A 262 13.14 -15.13 -4.32
CA TRP A 262 13.14 -15.11 -2.85
C TRP A 262 12.55 -13.82 -2.26
N PRO A 263 12.92 -12.61 -2.71
CA PRO A 263 12.28 -11.38 -2.25
C PRO A 263 10.79 -11.29 -2.54
N ILE A 264 10.33 -11.78 -3.71
CA ILE A 264 8.89 -11.82 -4.03
C ILE A 264 8.14 -12.72 -3.06
N ILE A 265 8.68 -13.90 -2.75
CA ILE A 265 8.09 -14.84 -1.79
C ILE A 265 7.97 -14.17 -0.41
N LEU A 266 9.04 -13.52 0.07
CA LEU A 266 9.03 -12.82 1.35
C LEU A 266 8.05 -11.65 1.38
N TYR A 267 8.00 -10.84 0.31
CA TYR A 267 7.04 -9.74 0.19
C TYR A 267 5.59 -10.25 0.32
N MET A 268 5.23 -11.31 -0.41
CA MET A 268 3.92 -11.94 -0.31
C MET A 268 3.65 -12.51 1.08
N TYR A 269 4.67 -13.09 1.72
CA TYR A 269 4.58 -13.63 3.08
C TYR A 269 4.31 -12.53 4.12
N PHE A 270 4.95 -11.36 4.01
CA PHE A 270 4.68 -10.24 4.92
C PHE A 270 3.25 -9.70 4.75
N PHE A 271 2.72 -9.62 3.52
CA PHE A 271 1.31 -9.29 3.30
C PHE A 271 0.36 -10.37 3.84
N TYR A 272 0.73 -11.64 3.72
CA TYR A 272 -0.03 -12.74 4.32
C TYR A 272 -0.12 -12.59 5.85
N ILE A 273 0.99 -12.29 6.53
CA ILE A 273 0.99 -12.00 7.98
C ILE A 273 0.08 -10.79 8.28
N HIS A 274 0.24 -9.69 7.55
CA HIS A 274 -0.55 -8.47 7.74
C HIS A 274 -2.06 -8.73 7.68
N LEU A 275 -2.52 -9.47 6.67
CA LEU A 275 -3.95 -9.79 6.49
C LEU A 275 -4.49 -10.78 7.51
N ILE A 276 -3.65 -11.65 8.09
CA ILE A 276 -4.05 -12.58 9.16
C ILE A 276 -4.10 -11.88 10.52
N VAL A 277 -3.14 -10.99 10.79
CA VAL A 277 -3.08 -10.27 12.06
C VAL A 277 -4.25 -9.28 12.17
N LEU A 278 -4.56 -8.54 11.12
CA LEU A 278 -5.65 -7.56 11.09
C LEU A 278 -6.98 -8.20 10.69
N ASN A 279 -7.60 -8.89 11.65
CA ASN A 279 -8.83 -9.65 11.42
C ASN A 279 -10.12 -8.96 11.92
N ARG A 280 -10.05 -7.75 12.45
CA ARG A 280 -11.21 -6.96 12.90
C ARG A 280 -11.49 -5.78 11.96
N SER A 281 -12.74 -5.36 11.87
CA SER A 281 -13.15 -4.16 11.12
C SER A 281 -12.49 -2.90 11.71
N GLY A 282 -12.22 -1.93 10.85
CA GLY A 282 -11.60 -0.66 11.20
C GLY A 282 -11.75 0.34 10.05
N THR A 283 -11.23 1.56 10.22
CA THR A 283 -11.53 2.71 9.33
C THR A 283 -11.13 2.51 7.86
N GLY A 284 -10.24 1.56 7.56
CA GLY A 284 -9.77 1.29 6.21
C GLY A 284 -10.50 0.17 5.45
N ASP A 285 -11.47 -0.52 6.06
CA ASP A 285 -12.14 -1.65 5.41
C ASP A 285 -13.06 -1.23 4.25
N GLY A 286 -13.59 -0.01 4.28
CA GLY A 286 -14.44 0.59 3.24
C GLY A 286 -13.84 0.55 1.83
N PHE A 287 -12.52 0.68 1.72
CA PHE A 287 -11.78 0.68 0.45
C PHE A 287 -11.68 -0.72 -0.21
N TYR A 288 -11.98 -1.78 0.53
CA TYR A 288 -11.91 -3.16 0.04
C TYR A 288 -13.26 -3.67 -0.45
N SER A 289 -13.22 -4.78 -1.18
CA SER A 289 -14.43 -5.45 -1.67
C SER A 289 -15.30 -5.96 -0.52
N SER A 290 -16.60 -6.04 -0.75
CA SER A 290 -17.58 -6.57 0.22
C SER A 290 -17.22 -7.99 0.68
N ALA A 291 -16.66 -8.81 -0.22
CA ALA A 291 -16.20 -10.15 0.07
C ALA A 291 -14.98 -10.21 1.01
N PHE A 292 -14.14 -9.18 1.01
CA PHE A 292 -13.06 -9.04 1.98
C PHE A 292 -13.61 -8.55 3.33
N GLN A 293 -14.46 -7.52 3.29
CA GLN A 293 -15.08 -6.95 4.49
C GLN A 293 -15.89 -7.98 5.30
N SER A 294 -16.58 -8.92 4.65
CA SER A 294 -17.35 -9.96 5.32
C SER A 294 -16.49 -10.96 6.11
N ARG A 295 -15.17 -10.99 5.89
CA ARG A 295 -14.23 -11.81 6.67
C ARG A 295 -13.73 -11.11 7.94
N LEU A 296 -13.95 -9.80 8.08
CA LEU A 296 -13.46 -9.00 9.21
C LEU A 296 -14.45 -9.03 10.36
N ILE A 297 -14.00 -9.46 11.54
CA ILE A 297 -14.80 -9.52 12.77
C ILE A 297 -15.28 -8.11 13.14
N GLY A 298 -16.57 -7.96 13.41
CA GLY A 298 -17.18 -6.68 13.77
C GLY A 298 -17.63 -5.83 12.58
N ASN A 299 -17.39 -6.27 11.34
CA ASN A 299 -18.01 -5.64 10.17
C ASN A 299 -19.51 -6.02 10.11
N SER A 300 -20.37 -5.12 9.61
CA SER A 300 -21.81 -5.40 9.48
C SER A 300 -22.15 -6.55 8.52
N LEU A 301 -21.20 -7.01 7.70
CA LEU A 301 -21.34 -8.16 6.80
C LEU A 301 -20.76 -9.45 7.39
N TYR A 302 -20.17 -9.39 8.59
CA TYR A 302 -19.51 -10.52 9.22
C TYR A 302 -20.54 -11.54 9.71
N ASN A 303 -20.48 -12.75 9.15
CA ASN A 303 -21.35 -13.87 9.52
C ASN A 303 -22.86 -13.56 9.43
N VAL A 304 -23.26 -12.62 8.56
CA VAL A 304 -24.67 -12.27 8.37
C VAL A 304 -25.29 -13.14 7.28
N SER A 305 -26.40 -13.80 7.63
CA SER A 305 -27.29 -14.42 6.64
C SER A 305 -28.17 -13.34 6.01
N MET A 306 -27.85 -12.93 4.80
CA MET A 306 -28.69 -12.01 4.01
C MET A 306 -29.47 -12.80 2.95
N PRO A 307 -30.70 -12.38 2.60
CA PRO A 307 -31.41 -12.90 1.45
C PRO A 307 -30.53 -12.84 0.20
N ARG A 308 -30.34 -13.99 -0.43
CA ARG A 308 -29.43 -14.14 -1.58
C ARG A 308 -29.98 -13.41 -2.79
N ASP A 309 -31.27 -13.56 -3.06
CA ASP A 309 -31.93 -12.98 -4.23
C ASP A 309 -32.60 -11.66 -3.85
N VAL A 310 -32.40 -10.65 -4.70
CA VAL A 310 -32.96 -9.31 -4.50
C VAL A 310 -34.40 -9.29 -5.01
N THR A 311 -35.30 -8.79 -4.18
CA THR A 311 -36.73 -8.71 -4.45
C THR A 311 -37.17 -7.26 -4.54
N TYR A 312 -38.27 -7.00 -5.26
CA TYR A 312 -38.92 -5.70 -5.20
C TYR A 312 -39.47 -5.43 -3.79
N GLY A 313 -39.38 -4.19 -3.34
CA GLY A 313 -39.66 -3.78 -1.97
C GLY A 313 -38.47 -3.96 -1.02
N ALA A 314 -37.36 -4.56 -1.47
CA ALA A 314 -36.16 -4.66 -0.66
C ALA A 314 -35.45 -3.31 -0.53
N ILE A 315 -34.94 -3.05 0.67
CA ILE A 315 -33.99 -1.99 0.97
C ILE A 315 -32.59 -2.55 0.76
N VAL A 316 -31.86 -1.94 -0.16
CA VAL A 316 -30.52 -2.36 -0.56
C VAL A 316 -29.49 -1.26 -0.37
N THR A 317 -28.23 -1.66 -0.24
CA THR A 317 -27.09 -0.75 -0.45
C THR A 317 -26.37 -1.18 -1.73
N ILE A 318 -26.07 -0.21 -2.59
CA ILE A 318 -25.47 -0.49 -3.91
C ILE A 318 -24.04 0.06 -3.89
N LYS A 319 -23.05 -0.80 -4.07
CA LYS A 319 -21.63 -0.45 -4.06
C LYS A 319 -21.05 -0.51 -5.47
N ASN A 320 -20.23 0.48 -5.83
CA ASN A 320 -19.52 0.46 -7.09
C ASN A 320 -18.38 -0.57 -7.04
N HIS A 321 -18.24 -1.37 -8.10
CA HIS A 321 -17.31 -2.49 -8.13
C HIS A 321 -15.85 -2.08 -8.42
N LYS A 322 -15.58 -0.84 -8.82
CA LYS A 322 -14.21 -0.36 -9.03
C LYS A 322 -13.39 -0.42 -7.73
N THR A 323 -12.07 -0.51 -7.86
CA THR A 323 -11.16 -0.39 -6.72
C THR A 323 -11.36 0.96 -6.02
N GLY A 324 -11.65 0.95 -4.70
CA GLY A 324 -11.99 2.16 -3.96
C GLY A 324 -13.37 2.76 -4.32
N GLY A 325 -14.25 1.97 -4.92
CA GLY A 325 -15.64 2.36 -5.21
C GLY A 325 -16.47 2.58 -3.96
N GLY A 326 -17.22 3.67 -3.94
CA GLY A 326 -18.15 4.00 -2.84
C GLY A 326 -19.55 3.40 -3.02
N TYR A 327 -20.37 3.60 -2.00
CA TYR A 327 -21.81 3.34 -2.00
C TYR A 327 -22.55 4.44 -2.73
N LEU A 328 -23.58 4.09 -3.50
CA LEU A 328 -24.53 5.07 -4.01
C LEU A 328 -25.19 5.79 -2.82
N HIS A 329 -25.01 7.10 -2.76
CA HIS A 329 -25.32 7.91 -1.59
C HIS A 329 -26.15 9.13 -1.99
N SER A 330 -27.01 9.60 -1.10
CA SER A 330 -27.80 10.82 -1.31
C SER A 330 -28.11 11.50 0.02
N HIS A 331 -28.17 12.83 0.05
CA HIS A 331 -28.42 13.61 1.26
C HIS A 331 -29.23 14.86 0.94
N TYR A 332 -29.84 15.52 1.93
CA TYR A 332 -30.81 16.61 1.70
C TYR A 332 -30.27 17.86 0.95
N HIS A 333 -28.95 17.99 0.78
CA HIS A 333 -28.34 19.11 0.05
C HIS A 333 -28.60 19.01 -1.46
N LEU A 334 -28.88 20.18 -2.06
CA LEU A 334 -29.09 20.33 -3.50
C LEU A 334 -27.79 20.71 -4.22
N TYR A 335 -27.69 20.43 -5.51
CA TYR A 335 -26.61 20.98 -6.33
C TYR A 335 -26.65 22.53 -6.30
N PRO A 336 -25.50 23.20 -6.21
CA PRO A 336 -25.44 24.66 -6.13
C PRO A 336 -25.83 25.31 -7.47
N LYS A 337 -26.23 26.59 -7.41
CA LYS A 337 -26.61 27.35 -8.59
C LYS A 337 -25.46 27.38 -9.61
N GLY A 338 -25.76 27.08 -10.87
CA GLY A 338 -24.78 27.04 -11.97
C GLY A 338 -24.11 25.69 -12.18
N ILE A 339 -24.40 24.68 -11.35
CA ILE A 339 -23.93 23.30 -11.52
C ILE A 339 -25.13 22.41 -11.87
N GLY A 340 -25.59 22.54 -13.11
CA GLY A 340 -26.74 21.81 -13.62
C GLY A 340 -28.04 22.12 -12.86
N ALA A 341 -28.90 21.12 -12.75
CA ALA A 341 -30.22 21.26 -12.19
C ALA A 341 -30.12 21.35 -10.67
N ARG A 342 -30.90 22.25 -10.09
CA ARG A 342 -30.94 22.48 -8.64
C ARG A 342 -31.80 21.43 -7.94
N GLN A 343 -31.39 20.18 -8.04
CA GLN A 343 -32.03 18.99 -7.45
C GLN A 343 -31.11 18.34 -6.40
N GLN A 344 -31.61 17.30 -5.71
CA GLN A 344 -30.86 16.64 -4.65
C GLN A 344 -29.57 16.02 -5.18
N GLN A 345 -28.47 16.19 -4.44
CA GLN A 345 -27.19 15.60 -4.78
C GLN A 345 -27.22 14.09 -4.58
N VAL A 346 -26.75 13.37 -5.60
CA VAL A 346 -26.45 11.94 -5.52
C VAL A 346 -24.97 11.76 -5.82
N THR A 347 -24.29 11.05 -4.94
CA THR A 347 -22.82 10.92 -4.93
C THR A 347 -22.44 9.46 -4.67
N THR A 348 -21.13 9.22 -4.58
CA THR A 348 -20.63 8.00 -3.94
C THR A 348 -19.85 8.30 -2.67
N TYR A 349 -20.23 7.60 -1.60
CA TYR A 349 -19.64 7.74 -0.27
C TYR A 349 -18.90 6.46 0.14
N THR A 350 -17.71 6.58 0.72
CA THR A 350 -16.84 5.42 1.00
C THR A 350 -17.14 4.70 2.30
N HIS A 351 -18.00 5.27 3.16
CA HIS A 351 -18.36 4.71 4.46
C HIS A 351 -19.80 4.22 4.46
N LYS A 352 -20.10 3.32 5.41
CA LYS A 352 -21.45 2.84 5.66
C LYS A 352 -22.24 3.92 6.37
N ASP A 353 -23.41 4.25 5.83
CA ASP A 353 -24.31 5.29 6.31
C ASP A 353 -25.75 4.89 6.02
N ASP A 354 -26.71 5.38 6.81
CA ASP A 354 -28.13 5.15 6.58
C ASP A 354 -28.62 5.81 5.27
N ASN A 355 -27.94 6.87 4.82
CA ASN A 355 -28.15 7.55 3.55
C ASN A 355 -27.60 6.77 2.33
N ASN A 356 -27.07 5.55 2.54
CA ASN A 356 -26.70 4.64 1.44
C ASN A 356 -27.85 3.68 1.08
N LYS A 357 -29.01 3.78 1.74
CA LYS A 357 -30.12 2.83 1.61
C LYS A 357 -31.09 3.27 0.51
N TRP A 358 -31.35 2.35 -0.41
CA TRP A 358 -32.26 2.52 -1.54
C TRP A 358 -33.33 1.46 -1.55
N LEU A 359 -34.58 1.85 -1.72
CA LEU A 359 -35.72 0.96 -1.90
C LEU A 359 -35.90 0.64 -3.40
N ILE A 360 -35.90 -0.64 -3.76
CA ILE A 360 -36.14 -1.06 -5.15
C ILE A 360 -37.65 -1.19 -5.40
N LYS A 361 -38.18 -0.35 -6.28
CA LYS A 361 -39.57 -0.38 -6.74
C LYS A 361 -39.68 -0.83 -8.19
N PRO A 362 -40.78 -1.47 -8.62
CA PRO A 362 -41.04 -1.65 -10.03
C PRO A 362 -41.31 -0.28 -10.69
N TYR A 363 -41.01 -0.18 -11.99
CA TYR A 363 -41.15 1.10 -12.71
C TYR A 363 -42.59 1.64 -12.75
N ASN A 364 -43.60 0.77 -12.67
CA ASN A 364 -45.01 1.11 -12.91
C ASN A 364 -45.93 1.00 -11.68
N LYS A 365 -45.42 0.56 -10.53
CA LYS A 365 -46.22 0.38 -9.30
C LYS A 365 -45.41 0.79 -8.08
N ASP A 366 -46.08 1.21 -7.01
CA ASP A 366 -45.41 1.56 -5.76
C ASP A 366 -45.35 0.39 -4.77
N THR A 367 -46.32 -0.53 -4.85
CA THR A 367 -46.39 -1.72 -4.00
C THR A 367 -46.51 -2.99 -4.85
N ILE A 368 -45.98 -4.09 -4.32
CA ILE A 368 -46.19 -5.43 -4.87
C ILE A 368 -46.79 -6.32 -3.78
N ASP A 369 -47.88 -6.99 -4.14
CA ASP A 369 -48.60 -7.91 -3.24
C ASP A 369 -47.82 -9.21 -3.02
N ASN A 370 -47.14 -9.70 -4.07
CA ASN A 370 -46.36 -10.94 -4.05
C ASN A 370 -44.85 -10.69 -4.15
N ILE A 371 -44.05 -11.55 -3.51
CA ILE A 371 -42.59 -11.51 -3.63
C ILE A 371 -42.21 -11.76 -5.09
N LYS A 372 -41.57 -10.77 -5.72
CA LYS A 372 -41.04 -10.85 -7.08
C LYS A 372 -39.55 -10.52 -7.08
N TYR A 373 -38.77 -11.32 -7.78
CA TYR A 373 -37.33 -11.11 -7.91
C TYR A 373 -37.02 -10.04 -8.96
N VAL A 374 -35.95 -9.28 -8.72
CA VAL A 374 -35.38 -8.37 -9.71
C VAL A 374 -34.49 -9.21 -10.62
N SER A 375 -34.82 -9.30 -11.91
CA SER A 375 -34.13 -10.12 -12.89
C SER A 375 -33.39 -9.30 -13.94
N HIS A 376 -32.50 -9.94 -14.71
CA HIS A 376 -31.88 -9.33 -15.89
C HIS A 376 -32.93 -8.71 -16.82
N GLY A 377 -32.68 -7.46 -17.25
CA GLY A 377 -33.56 -6.69 -18.12
C GLY A 377 -34.72 -5.98 -17.42
N ALA A 378 -34.87 -6.15 -16.10
CA ALA A 378 -35.93 -5.52 -15.33
C ALA A 378 -35.83 -3.99 -15.33
N LEU A 379 -36.99 -3.32 -15.43
CA LEU A 379 -37.13 -1.88 -15.27
C LEU A 379 -37.54 -1.56 -13.84
N ILE A 380 -36.73 -0.76 -13.16
CA ILE A 380 -36.86 -0.43 -11.74
C ILE A 380 -36.85 1.09 -11.52
N ARG A 381 -37.34 1.50 -10.36
CA ARG A 381 -37.08 2.81 -9.75
C ARG A 381 -36.32 2.59 -8.44
N LEU A 382 -35.36 3.46 -8.15
CA LEU A 382 -34.59 3.43 -6.90
C LEU A 382 -35.00 4.65 -6.08
N GLU A 383 -35.71 4.43 -4.97
CA GLU A 383 -36.10 5.49 -4.04
C GLU A 383 -35.10 5.55 -2.88
N HIS A 384 -34.56 6.73 -2.61
CA HIS A 384 -33.70 6.95 -1.46
C HIS A 384 -34.52 6.91 -0.17
N VAL A 385 -34.17 6.03 0.78
CA VAL A 385 -35.02 5.76 1.95
C VAL A 385 -35.18 6.97 2.86
N ALA A 386 -34.10 7.73 3.11
CA ALA A 386 -34.14 8.85 4.04
C ALA A 386 -34.88 10.08 3.46
N THR A 387 -34.68 10.39 2.18
CA THR A 387 -35.23 11.61 1.56
C THR A 387 -36.45 11.38 0.68
N ARG A 388 -36.83 10.11 0.44
CA ARG A 388 -37.97 9.71 -0.39
C ARG A 388 -37.93 10.23 -1.84
N ARG A 389 -36.74 10.59 -2.33
CA ARG A 389 -36.48 11.02 -3.71
C ARG A 389 -36.05 9.83 -4.58
N ASN A 390 -36.44 9.81 -5.84
CA ASN A 390 -36.02 8.81 -6.82
C ASN A 390 -34.66 9.15 -7.44
N LEU A 391 -33.87 8.13 -7.76
CA LEU A 391 -32.67 8.27 -8.58
C LEU A 391 -33.07 8.70 -10.00
N HIS A 392 -32.54 9.84 -10.43
CA HIS A 392 -32.99 10.53 -11.64
C HIS A 392 -31.81 10.92 -12.54
N SER A 393 -32.06 11.00 -13.85
CA SER A 393 -31.11 11.60 -14.80
C SER A 393 -31.81 12.37 -15.91
N HIS A 394 -31.22 13.47 -16.32
CA HIS A 394 -31.78 14.38 -17.31
C HIS A 394 -30.69 14.88 -18.27
N GLY A 395 -31.09 15.63 -19.30
CA GLY A 395 -30.19 16.07 -20.38
C GLY A 395 -29.15 17.13 -20.00
N GLU A 396 -28.99 17.46 -18.71
CA GLU A 396 -27.97 18.42 -18.29
C GLU A 396 -26.63 17.74 -17.99
N PRO A 397 -25.50 18.44 -18.23
CA PRO A 397 -24.18 17.86 -18.04
C PRO A 397 -23.84 17.65 -16.56
N ALA A 398 -23.05 16.61 -16.27
CA ALA A 398 -22.59 16.31 -14.92
C ALA A 398 -21.75 17.46 -14.31
N PRO A 399 -21.65 17.52 -12.96
CA PRO A 399 -20.98 18.61 -12.24
C PRO A 399 -19.53 18.86 -12.67
N LEU A 400 -18.73 17.80 -12.82
CA LEU A 400 -17.32 17.86 -13.20
C LEU A 400 -17.10 17.25 -14.58
N THR A 401 -17.65 16.05 -14.81
CA THR A 401 -17.43 15.32 -16.07
C THR A 401 -18.43 15.76 -17.14
N LYS A 402 -18.17 16.89 -17.81
CA LYS A 402 -19.12 17.55 -18.74
C LYS A 402 -19.57 16.71 -19.95
N ARG A 403 -18.90 15.60 -20.26
CA ARG A 403 -19.33 14.64 -21.30
C ARG A 403 -20.40 13.65 -20.82
N HIS A 404 -20.61 13.56 -19.51
CA HIS A 404 -21.62 12.72 -18.89
C HIS A 404 -22.85 13.57 -18.55
N LEU A 405 -23.97 12.91 -18.31
CA LEU A 405 -25.20 13.55 -17.82
C LEU A 405 -25.25 13.55 -16.29
N GLN A 406 -25.95 14.53 -15.74
CA GLN A 406 -26.13 14.70 -14.31
C GLN A 406 -27.03 13.61 -13.72
N ILE A 407 -26.67 13.16 -12.52
CA ILE A 407 -27.49 12.27 -11.69
C ILE A 407 -27.92 13.04 -10.45
N THR A 408 -29.21 12.95 -10.12
CA THR A 408 -29.86 13.70 -9.04
C THR A 408 -30.87 12.82 -8.30
N GLY A 409 -31.33 13.31 -7.15
CA GLY A 409 -32.57 12.84 -6.53
C GLY A 409 -33.72 13.77 -6.90
N TYR A 410 -34.79 13.21 -7.48
CA TYR A 410 -35.97 13.94 -7.95
C TYR A 410 -37.28 13.30 -7.44
N GLY A 411 -38.41 13.97 -7.62
CA GLY A 411 -39.72 13.49 -7.18
C GLY A 411 -39.97 13.68 -5.68
N GLU A 412 -41.13 13.32 -5.12
CA GLU A 412 -41.43 13.35 -3.68
C GLU A 412 -42.21 12.10 -3.30
N ASP A 413 -41.91 11.51 -2.14
CA ASP A 413 -42.57 10.28 -1.65
C ASP A 413 -42.57 9.13 -2.67
N GLY A 414 -41.49 9.02 -3.44
CA GLY A 414 -41.32 8.03 -4.51
C GLY A 414 -42.12 8.35 -5.80
N GLN A 415 -42.88 9.43 -5.85
CA GLN A 415 -43.52 9.92 -7.07
C GLN A 415 -42.55 10.77 -7.87
N GLY A 416 -42.41 10.48 -9.15
CA GLY A 416 -41.60 11.28 -10.07
C GLY A 416 -42.03 11.03 -11.51
N ASP A 417 -41.08 11.00 -12.44
CA ASP A 417 -41.38 10.92 -13.87
C ASP A 417 -40.68 9.74 -14.58
N ALA A 418 -40.79 9.68 -15.90
CA ALA A 418 -40.20 8.60 -16.70
C ALA A 418 -38.65 8.62 -16.73
N ASN A 419 -38.01 9.70 -16.27
CA ASN A 419 -36.56 9.79 -16.09
C ASN A 419 -36.09 9.23 -14.73
N ASP A 420 -36.96 8.56 -13.99
CA ASP A 420 -36.58 7.80 -12.80
C ASP A 420 -36.37 6.30 -13.11
N ILE A 421 -36.59 5.89 -14.37
CA ILE A 421 -36.62 4.48 -14.78
C ILE A 421 -35.22 4.01 -15.17
N TRP A 422 -34.77 2.94 -14.50
CA TRP A 422 -33.48 2.30 -14.73
C TRP A 422 -33.66 0.84 -15.15
N GLN A 423 -32.95 0.42 -16.19
CA GLN A 423 -32.87 -0.97 -16.61
C GLN A 423 -31.67 -1.66 -15.94
N VAL A 424 -31.92 -2.81 -15.32
CA VAL A 424 -30.89 -3.63 -14.68
C VAL A 424 -30.31 -4.63 -15.69
N LEU A 425 -29.03 -4.49 -16.05
CA LEU A 425 -28.34 -5.41 -16.94
C LEU A 425 -27.22 -6.14 -16.21
N LEU A 426 -27.34 -7.46 -16.05
CA LEU A 426 -26.30 -8.31 -15.46
C LEU A 426 -25.14 -8.51 -16.45
N VAL A 427 -23.89 -8.48 -15.96
CA VAL A 427 -22.68 -8.67 -16.80
C VAL A 427 -22.60 -10.08 -17.38
N ASP A 428 -22.87 -11.10 -16.56
CA ASP A 428 -22.82 -12.52 -16.93
C ASP A 428 -24.21 -13.17 -16.94
N GLY A 429 -25.29 -12.37 -16.95
CA GLY A 429 -26.64 -12.89 -16.77
C GLY A 429 -27.31 -13.33 -18.06
N LYS A 430 -27.86 -14.54 -18.04
CA LYS A 430 -28.88 -14.97 -19.01
C LYS A 430 -30.23 -14.36 -18.65
N GLN A 431 -31.17 -14.43 -19.60
CA GLN A 431 -32.56 -14.03 -19.36
C GLN A 431 -33.13 -14.81 -18.17
N ASN A 432 -33.92 -14.15 -17.31
CA ASN A 432 -34.48 -14.67 -16.05
C ASN A 432 -33.50 -14.95 -14.91
N THR A 433 -32.22 -14.59 -15.02
CA THR A 433 -31.32 -14.63 -13.86
C THR A 433 -31.66 -13.49 -12.89
N SER A 434 -31.87 -13.81 -11.62
CA SER A 434 -32.09 -12.85 -10.53
C SER A 434 -30.80 -12.11 -10.14
N VAL A 435 -30.95 -10.86 -9.68
CA VAL A 435 -29.87 -10.12 -9.03
C VAL A 435 -29.60 -10.75 -7.67
N LYS A 436 -28.33 -11.08 -7.40
CA LYS A 436 -27.92 -11.69 -6.12
C LYS A 436 -26.98 -10.77 -5.35
N THR A 437 -27.23 -10.69 -4.04
CA THR A 437 -26.41 -9.95 -3.07
C THR A 437 -24.95 -10.42 -3.13
N VAL A 438 -23.99 -9.48 -3.09
CA VAL A 438 -22.51 -9.63 -3.14
C VAL A 438 -21.94 -10.27 -4.42
N THR A 439 -22.66 -11.18 -5.06
CA THR A 439 -22.13 -12.04 -6.14
C THR A 439 -22.40 -11.50 -7.53
N THR A 440 -23.55 -10.85 -7.73
CA THR A 440 -23.94 -10.36 -9.04
C THR A 440 -23.37 -8.97 -9.31
N LYS A 441 -22.71 -8.82 -10.46
CA LYS A 441 -22.33 -7.54 -11.03
C LYS A 441 -23.36 -7.13 -12.07
N PHE A 442 -23.82 -5.88 -11.98
CA PHE A 442 -24.81 -5.34 -12.90
C PHE A 442 -24.52 -3.89 -13.26
N LEU A 443 -25.12 -3.46 -14.36
CA LEU A 443 -25.19 -2.09 -14.84
C LEU A 443 -26.61 -1.57 -14.58
N LEU A 444 -26.72 -0.28 -14.29
CA LEU A 444 -27.99 0.44 -14.28
C LEU A 444 -27.99 1.38 -15.48
N ILE A 445 -28.84 1.09 -16.47
CA ILE A 445 -28.96 1.89 -17.69
C ILE A 445 -30.19 2.77 -17.57
N HIS A 446 -30.01 4.08 -17.73
CA HIS A 446 -31.11 5.02 -17.72
C HIS A 446 -31.99 4.81 -18.95
N TYR A 447 -33.30 4.59 -18.76
CA TYR A 447 -34.18 4.12 -19.82
C TYR A 447 -34.35 5.12 -20.97
N LEU A 448 -34.49 6.41 -20.66
CA LEU A 448 -34.74 7.45 -21.68
C LEU A 448 -33.46 8.03 -22.27
N GLN A 449 -32.44 8.24 -21.44
CA GLN A 449 -31.16 8.85 -21.87
C GLN A 449 -30.16 7.83 -22.43
N ASN A 450 -30.45 6.53 -22.30
CA ASN A 450 -29.61 5.42 -22.76
C ASN A 450 -28.14 5.55 -22.34
N CYS A 451 -27.92 5.83 -21.06
CA CYS A 451 -26.61 6.03 -20.45
C CYS A 451 -26.45 5.14 -19.22
N ALA A 452 -25.22 4.75 -18.91
CA ALA A 452 -24.91 3.88 -17.78
C ALA A 452 -24.61 4.72 -16.52
N LEU A 453 -25.24 4.39 -15.40
CA LEU A 453 -24.89 4.93 -14.09
C LEU A 453 -23.44 4.53 -13.77
N THR A 454 -22.57 5.52 -13.62
CA THR A 454 -21.14 5.30 -13.37
C THR A 454 -20.61 6.25 -12.31
N THR A 455 -19.39 5.99 -11.88
CA THR A 455 -18.60 6.93 -11.09
C THR A 455 -17.49 7.48 -11.97
N SER A 456 -17.33 8.80 -12.01
CA SER A 456 -16.30 9.41 -12.86
C SER A 456 -14.89 9.24 -12.27
N GLY A 457 -14.79 8.91 -10.98
CA GLY A 457 -13.54 8.88 -10.23
C GLY A 457 -13.06 10.25 -9.75
N GLN A 458 -13.77 11.32 -10.12
CA GLN A 458 -13.48 12.67 -9.63
C GLN A 458 -14.12 12.92 -8.27
N GLN A 459 -13.42 13.67 -7.44
CA GLN A 459 -13.91 14.12 -6.14
C GLN A 459 -14.62 15.46 -6.30
N LEU A 460 -15.84 15.55 -5.77
CA LEU A 460 -16.62 16.79 -5.76
C LEU A 460 -15.92 17.82 -4.85
N PRO A 461 -16.03 19.12 -5.15
CA PRO A 461 -15.54 20.18 -4.25
C PRO A 461 -16.28 20.19 -2.91
N LYS A 462 -15.91 21.13 -2.03
CA LYS A 462 -16.49 21.28 -0.68
C LYS A 462 -18.03 21.34 -0.63
N TRP A 463 -18.70 21.84 -1.68
CA TRP A 463 -20.16 21.87 -1.77
C TRP A 463 -20.81 20.48 -1.87
N GLY A 464 -20.05 19.48 -2.30
CA GLY A 464 -20.43 18.06 -2.37
C GLY A 464 -19.70 17.22 -1.33
N PHE A 465 -19.25 17.86 -0.22
CA PHE A 465 -18.61 17.23 0.93
C PHE A 465 -17.39 16.35 0.59
N GLU A 466 -16.68 16.68 -0.49
CA GLU A 466 -15.50 15.92 -0.92
C GLU A 466 -15.81 14.43 -1.20
N GLN A 467 -17.07 14.14 -1.55
CA GLN A 467 -17.53 12.82 -1.98
C GLN A 467 -17.21 12.58 -3.47
N GLN A 468 -17.34 11.35 -3.95
CA GLN A 468 -17.05 11.02 -5.36
C GLN A 468 -18.26 11.31 -6.27
N GLU A 469 -18.01 11.85 -7.46
CA GLU A 469 -19.04 12.15 -8.46
C GLU A 469 -19.68 10.88 -9.04
N VAL A 470 -21.01 10.84 -9.00
CA VAL A 470 -21.86 9.90 -9.75
C VAL A 470 -22.43 10.62 -10.97
N SER A 471 -22.42 9.96 -12.12
CA SER A 471 -22.85 10.54 -13.39
C SER A 471 -23.41 9.47 -14.32
N CYS A 472 -24.13 9.87 -15.37
CA CYS A 472 -24.62 8.95 -16.39
C CYS A 472 -23.72 9.03 -17.63
N ASN A 473 -23.00 7.96 -17.93
CA ASN A 473 -22.09 7.90 -19.07
C ASN A 473 -22.80 7.37 -20.32
N PRO A 474 -22.85 8.13 -21.43
CA PRO A 474 -23.42 7.63 -22.70
C PRO A 474 -22.70 6.38 -23.24
N ASN A 475 -21.45 6.14 -22.84
CA ASN A 475 -20.74 4.91 -23.19
C ASN A 475 -21.12 3.75 -22.25
N LEU A 476 -21.98 2.85 -22.74
CA LEU A 476 -22.45 1.68 -21.99
C LEU A 476 -21.37 0.63 -21.67
N ARG A 477 -20.20 0.70 -22.31
CA ARG A 477 -19.07 -0.24 -22.08
C ARG A 477 -18.08 0.27 -21.02
N ASP A 478 -18.49 1.23 -20.19
CA ASP A 478 -17.66 1.78 -19.12
C ASP A 478 -17.35 0.72 -18.05
N LYS A 479 -16.06 0.50 -17.79
CA LYS A 479 -15.60 -0.44 -16.76
C LYS A 479 -15.92 0.03 -15.33
N ASN A 480 -16.14 1.33 -15.14
CA ASN A 480 -16.47 1.92 -13.84
C ASN A 480 -17.98 1.90 -13.54
N ALA A 481 -18.81 1.48 -14.50
CA ALA A 481 -20.26 1.46 -14.37
C ALA A 481 -20.80 0.18 -13.69
N PHE A 482 -19.92 -0.75 -13.29
CA PHE A 482 -20.35 -1.97 -12.61
C PHE A 482 -20.68 -1.71 -11.14
N TRP A 483 -21.84 -2.20 -10.72
CA TRP A 483 -22.34 -2.14 -9.34
C TRP A 483 -22.66 -3.54 -8.82
N ASN A 484 -22.68 -3.67 -7.50
CA ASN A 484 -23.19 -4.85 -6.80
C ASN A 484 -24.07 -4.42 -5.62
N VAL A 485 -25.09 -5.21 -5.31
CA VAL A 485 -25.85 -5.06 -4.07
C VAL A 485 -25.01 -5.63 -2.94
N GLU A 486 -24.75 -4.84 -1.89
CA GLU A 486 -23.95 -5.27 -0.74
C GLU A 486 -24.80 -5.74 0.44
N ASP A 487 -25.74 -4.91 0.91
CA ASP A 487 -26.77 -5.26 1.89
C ASP A 487 -28.12 -5.40 1.19
N ASN A 488 -28.93 -6.36 1.63
CA ASN A 488 -30.26 -6.64 1.10
C ASN A 488 -31.19 -7.01 2.25
N ARG A 489 -32.20 -6.18 2.50
CA ARG A 489 -33.21 -6.41 3.55
C ARG A 489 -34.61 -6.28 2.98
N ASN A 490 -35.42 -7.29 3.21
CA ASN A 490 -36.87 -7.24 2.96
C ASN A 490 -37.57 -7.84 4.18
N GLU A 491 -38.60 -7.16 4.67
CA GLU A 491 -39.39 -7.62 5.83
C GLU A 491 -40.40 -8.71 5.47
N LYS A 492 -40.76 -8.80 4.19
CA LYS A 492 -41.57 -9.87 3.60
C LYS A 492 -40.68 -11.00 3.09
#